data_AF-A0ABD3I944-F1
#
_entry.id   AF-A0ABD3I944-F1
#
_cell.length_a   1.000
_cell.length_b   1.000
_cell.length_c   1.000
_cell.angle_alpha   90.00
_cell.angle_beta   90.00
_cell.angle_gamma   90.00
#
_symmetry.space_group_name_H-M   'P 1'
#
loop_
_entity.id
_entity.type
_entity.pdbx_description
1 polymer ?
#
loop_
_entity_poly.entity_id
_entity_poly.type
_entity_poly.pdbx_seq_one_letter_code
_entity_poly.pdbx_strand_id
1 'polypeptide(L)'
;MNMLHISRHGKLAHCHVDGSNETKSAVWIAEHVMKDIEEREPPNVLQFVADNASANILVRKLVRERYPHIIFGVCVAHGLDLLMEDIEKLPWVKEVVNDSTRFATNVIMLDKAWTLSSSLRRMVISDQWIFWANDPQLPPQTRTDAHEEKETILDERFWDKVHDIVMMMEKIFVLLRQVDSHKDFLGRVFWESWECQIY
;
A
#
# COMPACT_ATOMS: atom_id res chain seq x y z
N MET A 1 14.04 8.10 -2.78
CA MET A 1 13.84 7.65 -1.39
C MET A 1 13.08 8.72 -0.64
N ASN A 2 12.07 8.35 0.14
CA ASN A 2 11.31 9.30 0.96
C ASN A 2 11.99 9.43 2.32
N MET A 3 12.44 10.64 2.64
CA MET A 3 13.09 10.99 3.88
C MET A 3 12.20 11.98 4.61
N LEU A 4 11.90 11.69 5.87
CA LEU A 4 11.07 12.55 6.69
C LEU A 4 11.93 13.18 7.77
N HIS A 5 11.94 14.51 7.82
CA HIS A 5 12.59 15.28 8.88
C HIS A 5 11.53 15.87 9.78
N ILE A 6 11.66 15.64 11.08
CA ILE A 6 10.87 16.32 12.10
C ILE A 6 11.75 17.39 12.74
N SER A 7 11.34 18.66 12.59
CA SER A 7 12.02 19.79 13.23
C SER A 7 11.63 19.95 14.70
N ARG A 8 12.52 20.57 15.50
CA ARG A 8 12.27 20.97 16.90
C ARG A 8 10.98 21.78 17.10
N HIS A 9 10.48 22.42 16.05
CA HIS A 9 9.21 23.19 16.06
C HIS A 9 8.00 22.39 15.53
N GLY A 10 8.08 21.06 15.43
CA GLY A 10 7.00 20.21 14.90
C GLY A 10 6.76 20.35 13.39
N LYS A 11 7.65 21.05 12.68
CA LYS A 11 7.57 21.16 11.21
C LYS A 11 8.10 19.87 10.59
N LEU A 12 7.20 19.10 9.99
CA LEU A 12 7.54 18.06 9.02
C LEU A 12 8.11 18.70 7.77
N ALA A 13 9.27 18.24 7.34
CA ALA A 13 9.77 18.48 5.99
C ALA A 13 10.04 17.13 5.32
N HIS A 14 9.45 16.95 4.13
CA HIS A 14 9.78 15.83 3.26
C HIS A 14 11.02 16.20 2.45
N CYS A 15 12.05 15.38 2.54
CA CYS A 15 13.14 15.38 1.58
C CYS A 15 12.96 14.16 0.68
N HIS A 16 12.80 14.42 -0.62
CA HIS A 16 12.76 13.36 -1.62
C HIS A 16 14.07 13.38 -2.38
N VAL A 17 14.84 12.29 -2.27
CA VAL A 17 16.01 12.09 -3.11
C VAL A 17 15.55 11.31 -4.34
N ASP A 18 15.39 12.01 -5.47
CA ASP A 18 15.18 11.39 -6.78
C ASP A 18 16.50 10.73 -7.22
N GLY A 19 16.41 9.46 -7.61
CA GLY A 19 17.56 8.65 -7.99
C GLY A 19 17.29 7.86 -9.27
N SER A 20 16.47 8.40 -10.16
CA SER A 20 16.05 7.75 -11.41
C SER A 20 17.19 7.44 -12.38
N ASN A 21 18.37 8.08 -12.25
CA ASN A 21 19.46 8.02 -13.24
C ASN A 21 20.85 7.54 -12.72
N GLU A 22 20.99 7.11 -11.46
CA GLU A 22 22.29 6.67 -10.92
C GLU A 22 22.24 5.30 -10.22
N THR A 23 23.38 4.59 -10.20
CA THR A 23 23.58 3.41 -9.36
C THR A 23 23.57 3.83 -7.89
N LYS A 24 22.41 3.65 -7.24
CA LYS A 24 22.09 4.01 -5.85
C LYS A 24 22.95 3.27 -4.82
N SER A 25 24.25 3.57 -4.76
CA SER A 25 25.11 3.08 -3.70
C SER A 25 24.68 3.69 -2.36
N ALA A 26 24.80 2.93 -1.28
CA ALA A 26 24.48 3.43 0.05
C ALA A 26 25.28 4.68 0.45
N VAL A 27 26.50 4.81 -0.08
CA VAL A 27 27.38 5.96 0.15
C VAL A 27 26.80 7.22 -0.49
N TRP A 28 26.38 7.13 -1.75
CA TRP A 28 25.74 8.23 -2.47
C TRP A 28 24.47 8.70 -1.76
N ILE A 29 23.66 7.76 -1.27
CA ILE A 29 22.46 8.08 -0.50
C ILE A 29 22.84 8.80 0.79
N ALA A 30 23.85 8.32 1.52
CA ALA A 30 24.30 8.93 2.76
C ALA A 30 24.81 10.36 2.55
N GLU A 31 25.57 10.63 1.49
CA GLU A 31 26.04 11.97 1.15
C GLU A 31 24.88 12.96 0.96
N HIS A 32 23.84 12.55 0.23
CA HIS A 32 22.65 13.37 0.01
C HIS A 32 21.88 13.62 1.31
N VAL A 33 21.75 12.59 2.16
CA VAL A 33 21.11 12.70 3.48
C VAL A 33 21.88 13.68 4.37
N MET A 34 23.20 13.55 4.45
CA MET A 34 24.04 14.43 5.25
C MET A 34 23.98 15.88 4.75
N LYS A 35 24.00 16.08 3.43
CA LYS A 35 23.85 17.42 2.84
C LYS A 35 22.53 18.07 3.25
N ASP A 36 21.42 17.36 3.17
CA ASP A 36 20.12 17.87 3.61
C ASP A 36 20.07 18.16 5.12
N ILE A 37 20.71 17.32 5.95
CA ILE A 37 20.84 17.58 7.40
C ILE A 37 21.62 18.87 7.68
N GLU A 38 22.73 19.10 6.96
CA GLU A 38 23.52 20.33 7.10
C GLU A 38 22.74 21.56 6.63
N GLU A 39 22.03 21.48 5.49
CA GLU A 39 21.18 22.57 4.97
C GLU A 39 20.06 22.96 5.95
N ARG A 40 19.56 22.00 6.74
CA ARG A 40 18.53 22.22 7.76
C ARG A 40 19.07 22.59 9.13
N GLU A 41 20.40 22.60 9.28
CA GLU A 41 21.16 22.61 10.52
C GLU A 41 20.93 21.34 11.36
N PRO A 42 21.99 20.60 11.73
CA PRO A 42 21.85 19.33 12.44
C PRO A 42 20.99 19.38 13.71
N PRO A 43 21.06 20.41 14.59
CA PRO A 43 20.22 20.48 15.80
C PRO A 43 18.72 20.57 15.53
N ASN A 44 18.32 20.93 14.31
CA ASN A 44 16.92 21.04 13.91
C ASN A 44 16.39 19.76 13.27
N VAL A 45 17.20 18.70 13.13
CA VAL A 45 16.76 17.39 12.63
C VAL A 45 16.65 16.42 13.80
N LEU A 46 15.44 15.97 14.10
CA LEU A 46 15.19 15.04 15.21
C LEU A 46 15.14 13.57 14.78
N GLN A 47 14.56 13.30 13.61
CA GLN A 47 14.28 11.94 13.17
C GLN A 47 14.61 11.75 11.69
N PHE A 48 15.11 10.56 11.36
CA PHE A 48 15.27 10.03 10.03
C PHE A 48 14.39 8.77 9.89
N VAL A 49 13.49 8.76 8.92
CA VAL A 49 12.61 7.62 8.62
C VAL A 49 12.93 7.10 7.22
N ALA A 50 13.18 5.79 7.11
CA ALA A 50 13.42 5.11 5.83
C ALA A 50 12.91 3.66 5.87
N ASP A 51 12.82 3.01 4.71
CA ASP A 51 12.59 1.56 4.64
C ASP A 51 13.78 0.76 5.22
N ASN A 52 13.65 -0.58 5.24
CA ASN A 52 14.66 -1.49 5.77
C ASN A 52 15.59 -2.10 4.70
N ALA A 53 15.68 -1.49 3.51
CA ALA A 53 16.60 -1.93 2.48
C ALA A 53 18.06 -1.89 3.00
N SER A 54 18.90 -2.80 2.52
CA SER A 54 20.30 -2.93 2.94
C SER A 54 21.10 -1.64 2.76
N ALA A 55 20.82 -0.87 1.71
CA ALA A 55 21.42 0.45 1.49
C ALA A 55 21.08 1.43 2.62
N ASN A 56 19.85 1.40 3.12
CA ASN A 56 19.39 2.28 4.19
C ASN A 56 19.94 1.89 5.55
N ILE A 57 20.23 0.61 5.78
CA ILE A 57 20.95 0.17 6.99
C ILE A 57 22.33 0.84 7.06
N LEU A 58 23.06 0.88 5.93
CA LEU A 58 24.37 1.53 5.87
C LEU A 58 24.27 3.06 6.01
N VAL A 59 23.30 3.69 5.36
CA VAL A 59 23.03 5.13 5.53
C VAL A 59 22.76 5.47 7.01
N ARG A 60 21.91 4.69 7.70
CA ARG A 60 21.63 4.88 9.13
C ARG A 60 22.90 4.82 9.96
N LYS A 61 23.80 3.87 9.67
CA LYS A 61 25.08 3.75 10.37
C LYS A 61 25.94 5.00 10.18
N LEU A 62 26.12 5.45 8.94
CA LEU A 62 26.94 6.62 8.61
C LEU A 62 26.38 7.92 9.23
N VAL A 63 25.06 8.12 9.16
CA VAL A 63 24.39 9.28 9.75
C VAL A 63 24.48 9.25 11.28
N ARG A 64 24.33 8.07 11.91
CA ARG A 64 24.44 7.92 13.37
C ARG A 64 25.84 8.23 13.90
N GLU A 65 26.88 7.87 13.15
CA GLU A 65 28.27 8.20 13.50
C GLU A 65 28.51 9.72 13.49
N ARG A 66 27.85 10.46 12.59
CA ARG A 66 28.01 11.91 12.45
C ARG A 66 27.07 12.74 13.33
N TYR A 67 25.83 12.28 13.51
CA TYR A 67 24.75 12.98 14.20
C TYR A 67 24.06 12.04 15.21
N PRO A 68 24.70 11.78 16.36
CA PRO A 68 24.20 10.79 17.32
C PRO A 68 22.85 11.16 17.97
N HIS A 69 22.41 12.41 17.85
CA HIS A 69 21.12 12.89 18.36
C HIS A 69 19.93 12.57 17.45
N ILE A 70 20.17 12.14 16.20
CA ILE A 70 19.09 11.83 15.24
C ILE A 70 18.53 10.43 15.53
N ILE A 71 17.22 10.36 15.72
CA ILE A 71 16.46 9.12 15.94
C ILE A 71 16.15 8.44 14.61
N PHE A 72 16.22 7.12 14.55
CA PHE A 72 15.96 6.36 13.33
C PHE A 72 14.65 5.57 13.43
N GLY A 73 13.71 5.86 12.53
CA GLY A 73 12.43 5.15 12.40
C GLY A 73 12.38 4.26 11.15
N VAL A 74 11.51 3.25 11.19
CA VAL A 74 11.12 2.48 9.99
C VAL A 74 9.96 3.15 9.28
N CYS A 75 9.94 3.07 7.94
CA CYS A 75 8.85 3.60 7.15
C CYS A 75 7.59 2.74 7.33
N VAL A 76 6.61 3.25 8.07
CA VAL A 76 5.32 2.58 8.31
C VAL A 76 4.57 2.38 6.99
N ALA A 77 4.60 3.36 6.09
CA ALA A 77 3.99 3.24 4.76
C ALA A 77 4.58 2.07 3.96
N HIS A 78 5.91 1.87 4.01
CA HIS A 78 6.54 0.72 3.36
C HIS A 78 6.17 -0.61 4.04
N GLY A 79 6.04 -0.64 5.37
CA GLY A 79 5.56 -1.82 6.08
C GLY A 79 4.13 -2.20 5.70
N LEU A 80 3.25 -1.22 5.52
CA LEU A 80 1.88 -1.43 5.05
C LEU A 80 1.83 -1.89 3.59
N ASP A 81 2.73 -1.37 2.75
CA ASP A 81 2.90 -1.81 1.36
C ASP A 81 3.28 -3.30 1.26
N LEU A 82 4.28 -3.72 2.03
CA LEU A 82 4.68 -5.13 2.11
C LEU A 82 3.56 -6.02 2.67
N LEU A 83 2.80 -5.54 3.66
CA LEU A 83 1.65 -6.26 4.18
C LEU A 83 0.58 -6.47 3.10
N MET A 84 0.33 -5.46 2.26
CA MET A 84 -0.60 -5.58 1.13
C MET A 84 -0.10 -6.61 0.11
N GLU A 85 1.19 -6.62 -0.21
CA GLU A 85 1.78 -7.65 -1.10
C GLU A 85 1.61 -9.07 -0.52
N ASP A 86 1.73 -9.24 0.80
CA ASP A 86 1.56 -10.54 1.44
C ASP A 86 0.09 -10.98 1.49
N ILE A 87 -0.84 -10.05 1.69
CA ILE A 87 -2.28 -10.30 1.58
C ILE A 87 -2.64 -10.77 0.18
N GLU A 88 -2.10 -10.09 -0.84
CA GLU A 88 -2.32 -10.46 -2.24
C GLU A 88 -1.82 -11.87 -2.57
N LYS A 89 -0.76 -12.33 -1.88
CA LYS A 89 -0.23 -13.69 -2.05
C LYS A 89 -1.13 -14.79 -1.49
N LEU A 90 -2.12 -14.46 -0.65
CA LEU A 90 -3.00 -15.46 -0.03
C LEU A 90 -3.80 -16.23 -1.10
N PRO A 91 -3.88 -17.57 -1.04
CA PRO A 91 -4.53 -18.36 -2.08
C PRO A 91 -5.98 -17.94 -2.38
N TRP A 92 -6.76 -17.69 -1.33
CA TRP A 92 -8.16 -17.29 -1.45
C TRP A 92 -8.34 -15.87 -2.01
N VAL A 93 -7.34 -14.99 -1.85
CA VAL A 93 -7.32 -13.66 -2.47
C VAL A 93 -7.00 -13.80 -3.95
N LYS A 94 -6.05 -14.68 -4.32
CA LYS A 94 -5.69 -14.96 -5.72
C LYS A 94 -6.82 -15.54 -6.55
N GLU A 95 -7.76 -16.25 -5.92
CA GLU A 95 -8.97 -16.72 -6.57
C GLU A 95 -9.86 -15.58 -7.09
N VAL A 96 -9.79 -14.41 -6.45
CA VAL A 96 -10.60 -13.23 -6.81
C VAL A 96 -9.76 -12.17 -7.54
N VAL A 97 -8.48 -12.03 -7.19
CA VAL A 97 -7.56 -11.01 -7.71
C VAL A 97 -6.29 -11.68 -8.24
N ASN A 98 -6.15 -11.77 -9.57
CA ASN A 98 -5.05 -12.52 -10.20
C ASN A 98 -3.88 -11.63 -10.70
N ASP A 99 -3.97 -10.31 -10.54
CA ASP A 99 -2.93 -9.38 -11.02
C ASP A 99 -2.33 -8.56 -9.87
N SER A 100 -1.08 -8.89 -9.53
CA SER A 100 -0.29 -8.24 -8.49
C SER A 100 0.04 -6.80 -8.80
N THR A 101 0.27 -6.50 -10.08
CA THR A 101 0.69 -5.17 -10.52
C THR A 101 -0.42 -4.13 -10.44
N ARG A 102 -1.66 -4.58 -10.25
CA ARG A 102 -2.86 -3.74 -10.23
C ARG A 102 -3.71 -3.97 -8.98
N PHE A 103 -3.16 -4.55 -7.92
CA PHE A 103 -3.90 -4.91 -6.71
C PHE A 103 -4.79 -3.78 -6.18
N ALA A 104 -4.26 -2.57 -6.00
CA ALA A 104 -5.04 -1.42 -5.54
C ALA A 104 -6.20 -1.05 -6.49
N THR A 105 -5.97 -1.12 -7.81
CA THR A 105 -7.02 -0.87 -8.80
C THR A 105 -8.08 -1.97 -8.76
N ASN A 106 -7.67 -3.24 -8.62
CA ASN A 106 -8.56 -4.39 -8.53
C ASN A 106 -9.46 -4.27 -7.29
N VAL A 107 -8.92 -3.87 -6.15
CA VAL A 107 -9.70 -3.63 -4.93
C VAL A 107 -10.76 -2.53 -5.12
N ILE A 108 -10.40 -1.42 -5.78
CA ILE A 108 -11.37 -0.35 -6.11
C ILE A 108 -12.46 -0.88 -7.06
N MET A 109 -12.10 -1.69 -8.05
CA MET A 109 -13.07 -2.31 -8.96
C MET A 109 -13.99 -3.29 -8.22
N LEU A 110 -13.45 -4.08 -7.28
CA LEU A 110 -14.21 -4.99 -6.44
C LEU A 110 -15.20 -4.25 -5.52
N ASP A 111 -14.81 -3.11 -4.94
CA ASP A 111 -15.72 -2.24 -4.18
C ASP A 111 -16.93 -1.81 -5.02
N LYS A 112 -16.68 -1.41 -6.28
CA LYS A 112 -17.75 -1.05 -7.22
C LYS A 112 -18.60 -2.24 -7.63
N ALA A 113 -17.97 -3.38 -7.90
CA ALA A 113 -18.68 -4.62 -8.25
C ALA A 113 -19.58 -5.09 -7.09
N TRP A 114 -19.07 -5.05 -5.85
CA TRP A 114 -19.81 -5.37 -4.64
C TRP A 114 -21.03 -4.44 -4.46
N THR A 115 -20.83 -3.12 -4.61
CA THR A 115 -21.90 -2.12 -4.55
C THR A 115 -23.00 -2.38 -5.58
N LEU A 116 -22.62 -2.89 -6.76
CA LEU A 116 -23.53 -3.20 -7.86
C LEU A 116 -23.99 -4.66 -7.90
N SER A 117 -23.58 -5.50 -6.95
CA SER A 117 -23.81 -6.96 -6.95
C SER A 117 -25.29 -7.33 -7.11
N SER A 118 -26.18 -6.64 -6.40
CA SER A 118 -27.63 -6.85 -6.50
C SER A 118 -28.16 -6.57 -7.91
N SER A 119 -27.64 -5.55 -8.59
CA SER A 119 -28.02 -5.22 -9.96
C SER A 119 -27.46 -6.22 -10.95
N LEU A 120 -26.20 -6.65 -10.77
CA LEU A 120 -25.57 -7.69 -11.60
C LEU A 120 -26.32 -9.01 -11.51
N ARG A 121 -26.71 -9.43 -10.30
CA ARG A 121 -27.52 -10.64 -10.07
C ARG A 121 -28.85 -10.58 -10.79
N ARG A 122 -29.55 -9.44 -10.76
CA ARG A 122 -30.81 -9.24 -11.50
C ARG A 122 -30.59 -9.23 -13.01
N MET A 123 -29.48 -8.70 -13.48
CA MET A 123 -29.14 -8.65 -14.89
C MET A 123 -28.96 -10.06 -15.46
N VAL A 124 -28.17 -10.92 -14.82
CA VAL A 124 -27.84 -12.26 -15.35
C VAL A 124 -29.00 -13.27 -15.30
N ILE A 125 -30.06 -12.97 -14.55
CA ILE A 125 -31.32 -13.75 -14.54
C ILE A 125 -32.41 -13.16 -15.44
N SER A 126 -32.17 -11.99 -16.04
CA SER A 126 -33.17 -11.34 -16.88
C SER A 126 -33.41 -12.11 -18.19
N ASP A 127 -34.63 -12.03 -18.72
CA ASP A 127 -34.98 -12.63 -20.02
C ASP A 127 -34.06 -12.11 -21.13
N GLN A 128 -33.66 -10.84 -21.05
CA GLN A 128 -32.77 -10.21 -22.03
C GLN A 128 -31.37 -10.85 -22.01
N TRP A 129 -30.82 -11.12 -20.83
CA TRP A 129 -29.53 -11.82 -20.70
C TRP A 129 -29.64 -13.26 -21.18
N ILE A 130 -30.69 -13.98 -20.76
CA ILE A 130 -30.90 -15.38 -21.16
C ILE A 130 -31.05 -15.49 -22.68
N PHE A 131 -31.81 -14.59 -23.30
CA PHE A 131 -31.96 -14.54 -24.74
C PHE A 131 -30.63 -14.30 -25.44
N TRP A 132 -29.85 -13.31 -24.99
CA TRP A 132 -28.55 -12.99 -25.55
C TRP A 132 -27.53 -14.12 -25.37
N ALA A 133 -27.40 -14.68 -24.16
CA ALA A 133 -26.42 -15.71 -23.83
C ALA A 133 -26.66 -17.03 -24.59
N ASN A 134 -27.86 -17.24 -25.11
CA ASN A 134 -28.22 -18.41 -25.92
C ASN A 134 -28.33 -18.14 -27.42
N ASP A 135 -27.95 -16.94 -27.90
CA ASP A 135 -28.04 -16.60 -29.32
C ASP A 135 -27.16 -17.55 -30.16
N PRO A 136 -27.74 -18.33 -31.10
CA PRO A 136 -27.00 -19.22 -31.98
C PRO A 136 -25.96 -18.52 -32.85
N GLN A 137 -26.11 -17.22 -33.10
CA GLN A 137 -25.19 -16.43 -33.93
C GLN A 137 -23.88 -16.09 -33.20
N LEU A 138 -23.85 -16.20 -31.87
CA LEU A 138 -22.63 -15.93 -31.10
C LEU A 138 -21.59 -17.05 -31.26
N PRO A 139 -20.29 -16.74 -31.09
CA PRO A 139 -19.26 -17.76 -30.96
C PRO A 139 -19.58 -18.73 -29.81
N PRO A 140 -19.29 -20.04 -29.95
CA PRO A 140 -19.50 -21.00 -28.88
C PRO A 140 -18.81 -20.62 -27.56
N GLN A 141 -17.59 -20.07 -27.63
CA GLN A 141 -16.84 -19.63 -26.46
C GLN A 141 -17.58 -18.55 -25.67
N THR A 142 -18.11 -17.53 -26.35
CA THR A 142 -18.85 -16.43 -25.71
C THR A 142 -20.06 -16.91 -24.93
N ARG A 143 -20.74 -17.97 -25.40
CA ARG A 143 -21.87 -18.57 -24.68
C ARG A 143 -21.41 -19.34 -23.44
N THR A 144 -20.29 -20.05 -23.53
CA THR A 144 -19.66 -20.72 -22.38
C THR A 144 -19.24 -19.69 -21.34
N ASP A 145 -18.53 -18.64 -21.75
CA ASP A 145 -18.08 -17.56 -20.87
C ASP A 145 -19.28 -16.90 -20.16
N ALA A 146 -20.36 -16.58 -20.90
CA ALA A 146 -21.57 -15.99 -20.32
C ALA A 146 -22.26 -16.90 -19.28
N HIS A 147 -22.16 -18.22 -19.45
CA HIS A 147 -22.67 -19.18 -18.47
C HIS A 147 -21.77 -19.21 -17.22
N GLU A 148 -20.46 -19.26 -17.38
CA GLU A 148 -19.49 -19.23 -16.27
C GLU A 148 -19.58 -17.93 -15.47
N GLU A 149 -19.70 -16.78 -16.16
CA GLU A 149 -19.92 -15.47 -15.54
C GLU A 149 -21.23 -15.44 -14.75
N LYS A 150 -22.31 -15.98 -15.32
CA LYS A 150 -23.60 -16.07 -14.62
C LYS A 150 -23.49 -16.89 -13.33
N GLU A 151 -22.89 -18.07 -13.38
CA GLU A 151 -22.71 -18.92 -12.20
C GLU A 151 -21.86 -18.21 -11.14
N THR A 152 -20.78 -17.52 -11.55
CA THR A 152 -19.93 -16.74 -10.65
C THR A 152 -20.69 -15.57 -10.02
N ILE A 153 -21.47 -14.82 -10.79
CA ILE A 153 -22.26 -13.67 -10.31
C ILE A 153 -23.39 -14.12 -9.37
N LEU A 154 -23.88 -15.35 -9.48
CA LEU A 154 -24.91 -15.89 -8.59
C LEU A 154 -24.33 -16.60 -7.35
N ASP A 155 -23.04 -16.90 -7.32
CA ASP A 155 -22.39 -17.55 -6.17
C ASP A 155 -22.23 -16.57 -5.00
N GLU A 156 -22.96 -16.81 -3.91
CA GLU A 156 -22.82 -16.04 -2.66
C GLU A 156 -21.41 -16.11 -2.09
N ARG A 157 -20.72 -17.25 -2.20
CA ARG A 157 -19.38 -17.43 -1.63
C ARG A 157 -18.34 -16.57 -2.34
N PHE A 158 -18.51 -16.36 -3.64
CA PHE A 158 -17.68 -15.42 -4.39
C PHE A 158 -17.85 -14.01 -3.82
N TRP A 159 -19.10 -13.57 -3.65
CA TRP A 159 -19.40 -12.24 -3.12
C TRP A 159 -18.94 -12.06 -1.66
N ASP A 160 -19.03 -13.08 -0.82
CA ASP A 160 -18.49 -13.07 0.55
C ASP A 160 -16.97 -12.78 0.53
N LYS A 161 -16.20 -13.48 -0.33
CA LYS A 161 -14.76 -13.23 -0.49
C LYS A 161 -14.48 -11.80 -0.98
N VAL A 162 -15.27 -11.31 -1.94
CA VAL A 162 -15.15 -9.93 -2.45
C VAL A 162 -15.35 -8.92 -1.31
N HIS A 163 -16.39 -9.10 -0.51
CA HIS A 163 -16.66 -8.24 0.65
C HIS A 163 -15.53 -8.30 1.67
N ASP A 164 -15.03 -9.49 2.01
CA ASP A 164 -13.93 -9.65 2.96
C ASP A 164 -12.65 -8.93 2.49
N ILE A 165 -12.33 -9.01 1.18
CA ILE A 165 -11.21 -8.27 0.59
C ILE A 165 -11.44 -6.76 0.73
N VAL A 166 -12.61 -6.26 0.34
CA VAL A 166 -12.91 -4.82 0.39
C VAL A 166 -12.85 -4.29 1.82
N MET A 167 -13.46 -5.00 2.78
CA MET A 167 -13.48 -4.61 4.19
C MET A 167 -12.09 -4.65 4.85
N MET A 168 -11.27 -5.64 4.51
CA MET A 168 -9.89 -5.72 4.96
C MET A 168 -9.07 -4.54 4.43
N MET A 169 -9.21 -4.25 3.13
CA MET A 169 -8.46 -3.19 2.46
C MET A 169 -8.89 -1.79 2.91
N GLU A 170 -10.18 -1.56 3.19
CA GLU A 170 -10.67 -0.28 3.72
C GLU A 170 -9.92 0.11 5.00
N LYS A 171 -9.73 -0.83 5.94
CA LYS A 171 -9.00 -0.59 7.18
C LYS A 171 -7.54 -0.23 6.93
N ILE A 172 -6.88 -0.91 5.99
CA ILE A 172 -5.48 -0.64 5.62
C ILE A 172 -5.37 0.74 4.96
N PHE A 173 -6.28 1.11 4.06
CA PHE A 173 -6.29 2.44 3.43
C PHE A 173 -6.57 3.56 4.42
N VAL A 174 -7.44 3.34 5.42
CA VAL A 174 -7.65 4.31 6.51
C VAL A 174 -6.35 4.50 7.31
N LEU A 175 -5.64 3.42 7.65
CA LEU A 175 -4.35 3.50 8.34
C LEU A 175 -3.29 4.22 7.48
N LEU A 176 -3.18 3.89 6.20
CA LEU A 176 -2.29 4.59 5.26
C LEU A 176 -2.60 6.08 5.21
N ARG A 177 -3.88 6.44 5.07
CA ARG A 177 -4.31 7.85 5.05
C ARG A 177 -4.02 8.55 6.37
N GLN A 178 -4.08 7.88 7.51
CA GLN A 178 -3.69 8.44 8.81
C GLN A 178 -2.18 8.67 8.91
N VAL A 179 -1.38 7.73 8.41
CA VAL A 179 0.09 7.85 8.31
C VAL A 179 0.48 9.02 7.42
N ASP A 180 -0.23 9.21 6.29
CA ASP A 180 0.07 10.28 5.32
C ASP A 180 -0.49 11.65 5.72
N SER A 181 -1.61 11.72 6.45
CA SER A 181 -2.35 12.98 6.63
C SER A 181 -1.80 13.94 7.69
N HIS A 182 -1.08 13.52 8.73
CA HIS A 182 -0.66 14.47 9.79
C HIS A 182 0.65 14.20 10.53
N LYS A 183 1.33 15.33 10.79
CA LYS A 183 2.68 15.57 11.32
C LYS A 183 3.01 14.95 12.69
N ASP A 184 2.02 14.46 13.42
CA ASP A 184 2.16 14.01 14.82
C ASP A 184 1.83 12.52 15.01
N PHE A 185 1.35 11.82 13.95
CA PHE A 185 0.99 10.40 14.04
C PHE A 185 2.23 9.53 14.29
N LEU A 186 3.32 9.79 13.55
CA LEU A 186 4.61 9.14 13.79
C LEU A 186 5.12 9.45 15.20
N GLY A 187 4.94 10.69 15.68
CA GLY A 187 5.28 11.06 17.05
C GLY A 187 4.59 10.18 18.11
N ARG A 188 3.30 9.86 17.93
CA ARG A 188 2.56 8.98 18.84
C ARG A 188 2.96 7.50 18.73
N VAL A 189 3.04 6.96 17.51
CA VAL A 189 3.42 5.56 17.29
C VAL A 189 4.86 5.29 17.74
N PHE A 190 5.77 6.22 17.49
CA PHE A 190 7.16 6.09 17.95
C PHE A 190 7.32 6.37 19.45
N TRP A 191 6.49 7.23 20.07
CA TRP A 191 6.50 7.43 21.53
C TRP A 191 6.06 6.17 22.28
N GLU A 192 4.98 5.52 21.85
CA GLU A 192 4.49 4.27 22.45
C GLU A 192 5.47 3.10 22.23
N SER A 193 6.10 3.02 21.06
CA SER A 193 7.12 2.01 20.77
C SER A 193 8.44 2.26 21.51
N TRP A 194 8.73 3.52 21.88
CA TRP A 194 9.86 3.88 22.74
C TRP A 194 9.70 3.32 24.15
N GLU A 195 8.50 3.41 24.76
CA GLU A 195 8.26 2.83 26.08
C GLU A 195 8.39 1.29 26.10
N CYS A 196 8.10 0.62 24.98
CA CYS A 196 8.27 -0.83 24.85
C CYS A 196 9.73 -1.31 24.68
N GLN A 197 10.71 -0.41 24.51
CA GLN A 197 12.13 -0.78 24.39
C GLN A 197 12.97 -0.46 25.65
N ILE A 198 12.33 0.05 26.72
CA ILE A 198 12.98 0.39 28.01
C ILE A 198 12.58 -0.60 29.12
N TYR A 199 12.02 -1.76 28.77
CA TYR A 199 11.81 -2.88 29.69
C TYR A 199 12.30 -4.20 29.08
#